data_AF-A0AAV2H438-F1
#
_entry.id   AF-A0AAV2H438-F1
#
_cell.length_a   1.000
_cell.length_b   1.000
_cell.length_c   1.000
_cell.angle_alpha   90.00
_cell.angle_beta   90.00
_cell.angle_gamma   90.00
#
_symmetry.space_group_name_H-M   'P 1'
#
loop_
_entity.id
_entity.type
_entity.pdbx_description
1 polymer ?
#
loop_
_entity_poly.entity_id
_entity_poly.type
_entity_poly.pdbx_seq_one_letter_code
_entity_poly.pdbx_strand_id
1 'polypeptide(L)'
;KYADVDIYGACGKRCTLQSNDCTENFAQYKFYLSFENSFCTDYITEKLFKTFVDGRHIVPVVRGGGDYDRHFPEGLFINAADFRTPRELAMHLRDLGSDHERY
;
A
#
# COMPACT_ATOMS: atom_id res chain seq x y z
N LYS A 1 -1.06 18.14 4.59
CA LYS A 1 -1.46 16.74 4.85
C LYS A 1 -2.72 16.47 4.03
N TYR A 2 -2.78 15.43 3.20
CA TYR A 2 -3.85 15.26 2.18
C TYR A 2 -4.75 14.04 2.41
N ALA A 3 -4.31 13.11 3.25
CA ALA A 3 -5.06 11.96 3.72
C ALA A 3 -4.62 11.64 5.14
N ASP A 4 -5.50 10.99 5.91
CA ASP A 4 -5.16 10.40 7.19
C ASP A 4 -4.51 9.04 6.96
N VAL A 5 -3.36 8.83 7.61
CA VAL A 5 -2.53 7.64 7.46
C VAL A 5 -2.13 7.19 8.84
N ASP A 6 -2.50 5.96 9.17
CA ASP A 6 -2.04 5.30 10.37
C ASP A 6 -0.70 4.61 10.11
N ILE A 7 0.29 4.96 10.93
CA ILE A 7 1.66 4.46 10.81
C ILE A 7 1.93 3.53 11.97
N TYR A 8 2.36 2.31 11.67
CA TYR A 8 2.71 1.28 12.64
C TYR A 8 4.21 0.95 12.57
N GLY A 9 4.76 0.46 13.67
CA GLY A 9 6.18 0.11 13.80
C GLY A 9 7.01 1.24 14.42
N ALA A 10 8.31 1.28 14.08
CA ALA A 10 9.26 2.19 14.72
C ALA A 10 8.97 3.68 14.46
N CYS A 11 8.37 4.00 13.31
CA CYS A 11 8.06 5.37 12.87
C CYS A 11 6.66 5.85 13.27
N GLY A 12 5.90 5.06 14.04
CA GLY A 12 4.54 5.40 14.44
C GLY A 12 4.12 4.65 15.70
N LYS A 13 2.91 4.09 15.70
CA LYS A 13 2.42 3.27 16.80
C LYS A 13 3.29 2.03 16.92
N ARG A 14 4.02 1.90 18.04
CA ARG A 14 4.89 0.75 18.26
C ARG A 14 4.07 -0.53 18.33
N CYS A 15 4.56 -1.51 17.60
CA CYS A 15 4.12 -2.89 17.58
C CYS A 15 5.34 -3.72 17.18
N THR A 16 5.40 -5.00 17.55
CA THR A 16 6.52 -5.87 17.17
C THR A 16 6.13 -6.68 15.95
N LEU A 17 7.06 -6.90 15.02
CA LEU A 17 6.80 -7.73 13.82
C LEU A 17 6.47 -9.20 14.18
N GLN A 18 6.79 -9.61 15.40
CA GLN A 18 6.50 -10.94 15.95
C GLN A 18 5.13 -11.02 16.62
N SER A 19 4.54 -9.89 17.01
CA SER A 19 3.16 -9.86 17.48
C SER A 19 2.23 -9.60 16.31
N ASN A 20 1.10 -10.31 16.32
CA ASN A 20 0.04 -10.04 15.37
C ASN A 20 -0.47 -8.58 15.52
N ASP A 21 -0.21 -7.88 16.62
CA ASP A 21 -0.65 -6.49 16.88
C ASP A 21 -0.40 -5.51 15.72
N CYS A 22 0.72 -5.67 14.99
CA CYS A 22 1.02 -4.79 13.85
C CYS A 22 0.06 -5.01 12.68
N THR A 23 -0.49 -6.21 12.53
CA THR A 23 -1.25 -6.65 11.35
C THR A 23 -2.67 -7.10 11.65
N GLU A 24 -3.03 -7.21 12.93
CA GLU A 24 -4.27 -7.81 13.42
C GLU A 24 -5.52 -7.05 12.95
N ASN A 25 -5.37 -5.78 12.61
CA ASN A 25 -6.47 -4.94 12.11
C ASN A 25 -6.22 -4.42 10.69
N PHE A 26 -5.42 -5.09 9.86
CA PHE A 26 -5.27 -4.69 8.46
C PHE A 26 -6.60 -4.68 7.71
N ALA A 27 -7.56 -5.53 8.10
CA ALA A 27 -8.90 -5.60 7.52
C ALA A 27 -9.72 -4.30 7.62
N GLN A 28 -9.37 -3.37 8.51
CA GLN A 28 -10.08 -2.09 8.62
C GLN A 28 -9.63 -1.06 7.57
N TYR A 29 -8.53 -1.32 6.85
CA TYR A 29 -7.96 -0.42 5.86
C TYR A 29 -8.29 -0.88 4.46
N LYS A 30 -8.53 0.09 3.56
CA LYS A 30 -8.67 -0.17 2.12
C LYS A 30 -7.33 -0.19 1.39
N PHE A 31 -6.35 0.54 1.91
CA PHE A 31 -5.06 0.73 1.24
C PHE A 31 -3.90 0.42 2.18
N TYR A 32 -2.86 -0.19 1.64
CA TYR A 32 -1.62 -0.45 2.36
C TYR A 32 -0.42 0.12 1.60
N LEU A 33 0.29 1.07 2.22
CA LEU A 33 1.48 1.68 1.64
C LEU A 33 2.63 0.66 1.64
N SER A 34 2.83 0.00 0.50
CA SER A 34 3.83 -1.05 0.25
C SER A 34 5.12 -0.44 -0.30
N PHE A 35 5.64 0.60 0.36
CA PHE A 35 6.77 1.37 -0.14
C PHE A 35 8.09 0.66 0.15
N GLU A 36 8.97 0.61 -0.85
CA GLU A 36 10.29 0.03 -0.69
C GLU A 36 11.27 1.01 -0.06
N ASN A 37 12.25 0.44 0.64
CA ASN A 37 13.27 1.21 1.33
C ASN A 37 14.29 1.85 0.37
N SER A 38 14.26 1.49 -0.92
CA SER A 38 15.19 1.98 -1.94
C SER A 38 14.59 1.85 -3.35
N PHE A 39 15.04 2.73 -4.25
CA PHE A 39 14.65 2.73 -5.67
C PHE A 39 15.63 1.90 -6.51
N CYS A 40 15.76 0.61 -6.21
CA CYS A 40 16.64 -0.29 -6.95
C CYS A 40 15.85 -1.05 -8.03
N THR A 41 16.48 -1.27 -9.18
CA THR A 41 15.93 -2.12 -10.25
C THR A 41 15.57 -3.49 -9.70
N ASP A 42 14.39 -3.99 -10.09
CA ASP A 42 13.84 -5.31 -9.70
C ASP A 42 13.68 -5.53 -8.18
N TYR A 43 13.78 -4.48 -7.36
CA TYR A 43 13.63 -4.58 -5.91
C TYR A 43 12.15 -4.52 -5.50
N ILE A 44 11.53 -5.69 -5.44
CA ILE A 44 10.14 -5.90 -4.98
C ILE A 44 10.16 -6.94 -3.87
N THR A 45 9.67 -6.59 -2.68
CA THR A 45 9.81 -7.41 -1.46
C THR A 45 8.46 -7.88 -0.92
N GLU A 46 8.49 -8.49 0.28
CA GLU A 46 7.31 -9.00 0.99
C GLU A 46 6.23 -7.94 1.24
N LYS A 47 6.58 -6.64 1.18
CA LYS A 47 5.65 -5.53 1.45
C LYS A 47 4.45 -5.57 0.52
N LEU A 48 4.66 -5.81 -0.78
CA LEU A 48 3.58 -5.99 -1.74
C LEU A 48 2.72 -7.22 -1.38
N PHE A 49 3.36 -8.33 -1.03
CA PHE A 49 2.68 -9.60 -0.80
C PHE A 49 1.87 -9.66 0.50
N LYS A 50 2.14 -8.77 1.47
CA LYS A 50 1.40 -8.69 2.75
C LYS A 50 -0.10 -8.40 2.60
N THR A 51 -0.53 -7.87 1.45
CA THR A 51 -1.95 -7.61 1.17
C THR A 51 -2.68 -8.84 0.63
N PHE A 52 -1.97 -9.83 0.07
CA PHE A 52 -2.55 -11.03 -0.54
C PHE A 52 -2.71 -12.19 0.44
N VAL A 53 -3.26 -11.90 1.61
CA VAL A 53 -3.64 -12.92 2.60
C VAL A 53 -5.14 -13.12 2.53
N ASP A 54 -5.58 -14.39 2.51
CA ASP A 54 -6.99 -14.76 2.39
C ASP A 54 -7.91 -13.94 3.33
N GLY A 55 -9.01 -13.45 2.76
CA GLY A 55 -10.00 -12.64 3.49
C GLY A 55 -9.65 -11.16 3.66
N ARG A 56 -8.55 -10.68 3.08
CA ARG A 56 -8.20 -9.24 3.04
C ARG A 56 -8.58 -8.63 1.70
N HIS A 57 -9.35 -7.55 1.75
CA HIS A 57 -9.67 -6.70 0.61
C HIS A 57 -8.88 -5.40 0.74
N ILE A 58 -7.58 -5.45 0.46
CA ILE A 58 -6.66 -4.31 0.64
C ILE A 58 -5.88 -4.12 -0.66
N VAL A 59 -5.95 -2.92 -1.23
CA VAL A 59 -5.18 -2.57 -2.42
C VAL A 59 -3.78 -2.06 -2.00
N PRO A 60 -2.69 -2.70 -2.46
CA PRO A 60 -1.35 -2.21 -2.20
C PRO A 60 -1.07 -0.93 -3.00
N VAL A 61 -0.55 0.09 -2.31
CA VAL A 61 -0.02 1.31 -2.93
C VAL A 61 1.50 1.20 -2.93
N VAL A 62 2.09 0.95 -4.08
CA VAL A 62 3.53 0.69 -4.22
C VAL A 62 4.31 1.96 -4.51
N ARG A 63 5.59 1.95 -4.12
CA ARG A 63 6.58 2.94 -4.54
C ARG A 63 7.96 2.30 -4.42
N GLY A 64 8.66 2.14 -5.54
CA GLY A 64 9.96 1.47 -5.58
C GLY A 64 10.61 1.60 -6.95
N GLY A 65 11.78 0.99 -7.12
CA GLY A 65 12.52 0.97 -8.39
C GLY A 65 12.26 -0.27 -9.25
N GLY A 66 11.41 -1.19 -8.78
CA GLY A 66 11.01 -2.38 -9.53
C GLY A 66 10.06 -2.04 -10.69
N ASP A 67 10.09 -2.88 -11.72
CA ASP A 67 9.18 -2.81 -12.86
C ASP A 67 7.88 -3.57 -12.52
N TYR A 68 7.00 -2.94 -11.75
CA TYR A 68 5.79 -3.58 -11.24
C TYR A 68 4.86 -4.03 -12.39
N ASP A 69 4.74 -3.24 -13.45
CA ASP A 69 3.87 -3.53 -14.61
C ASP A 69 4.37 -4.74 -15.41
N ARG A 70 5.68 -4.99 -15.41
CA ARG A 70 6.26 -6.21 -16.00
C ARG A 70 5.96 -7.46 -15.19
N HIS A 71 5.86 -7.34 -13.87
CA HIS A 71 5.77 -8.49 -12.96
C HIS A 71 4.33 -8.83 -12.53
N PHE A 72 3.40 -7.87 -12.59
CA PHE A 72 2.06 -8.01 -12.07
C PHE A 72 1.01 -7.47 -13.05
N PRO A 73 -0.21 -8.04 -13.05
CA PRO A 73 -1.29 -7.54 -13.90
C PRO A 73 -1.73 -6.13 -13.48
N GLU A 74 -2.25 -5.39 -14.46
CA GLU A 74 -2.92 -4.11 -14.22
C GLU A 74 -4.07 -4.28 -13.20
N GLY A 75 -4.25 -3.26 -12.35
CA GLY A 75 -5.30 -3.25 -11.31
C GLY A 75 -4.92 -3.97 -10.01
N LEU A 76 -3.80 -4.69 -9.95
CA LEU A 76 -3.36 -5.38 -8.72
C LEU A 76 -2.79 -4.41 -7.67
N PHE A 77 -2.27 -3.26 -8.10
CA PHE A 77 -1.67 -2.25 -7.24
C PHE A 77 -1.92 -0.85 -7.79
N ILE A 78 -1.68 0.15 -6.94
CA ILE A 78 -1.63 1.56 -7.33
C ILE A 78 -0.18 2.01 -7.22
N ASN A 79 0.44 2.42 -8.33
CA ASN A 79 1.79 2.94 -8.29
C ASN A 79 1.79 4.43 -7.92
N ALA A 80 2.38 4.77 -6.78
CA ALA A 80 2.50 6.16 -6.38
C ALA A 80 3.42 6.97 -7.32
N ALA A 81 4.16 6.34 -8.23
CA ALA A 81 4.93 6.99 -9.29
C ALA A 81 4.07 7.60 -10.41
N ASP A 82 2.83 7.15 -10.57
CA ASP A 82 1.95 7.61 -11.65
C ASP A 82 1.32 8.98 -11.36
N PHE A 83 1.45 9.44 -10.12
CA PHE A 83 0.89 10.71 -9.64
C PHE A 83 1.99 11.77 -9.53
N ARG A 84 1.70 12.99 -10.00
CA ARG A 84 2.69 14.09 -9.98
C ARG A 84 2.95 14.58 -8.56
N THR A 85 1.97 14.44 -7.67
CA THR A 85 2.06 14.90 -6.29
C THR A 85 1.39 13.93 -5.30
N PRO A 86 1.81 13.92 -4.02
CA PRO A 86 1.10 13.17 -2.99
C PRO A 86 -0.36 13.58 -2.80
N ARG A 87 -0.72 14.81 -3.19
CA ARG A 87 -2.11 15.30 -3.15
C ARG A 87 -2.97 14.60 -4.19
N GLU A 88 -2.46 14.43 -5.40
CA GLU A 88 -3.16 13.73 -6.48
C GLU A 88 -3.38 12.25 -6.11
N LEU A 89 -2.34 11.59 -5.58
CA LEU A 89 -2.48 10.23 -5.04
C LEU A 89 -3.57 10.17 -3.97
N ALA A 90 -3.53 11.05 -2.97
CA ALA A 90 -4.54 11.07 -1.90
C ALA A 90 -5.96 11.30 -2.42
N MET A 91 -6.13 12.16 -3.44
CA MET A 91 -7.43 12.38 -4.08
C MET A 91 -7.93 11.11 -4.80
N HIS A 92 -7.05 10.43 -5.53
CA HIS A 92 -7.38 9.18 -6.22
C HIS A 92 -7.75 8.06 -5.24
N LEU A 93 -6.96 7.85 -4.19
CA LEU A 93 -7.25 6.84 -3.16
C LEU A 93 -8.59 7.11 -2.47
N ARG A 94 -8.93 8.39 -2.23
CA ARG A 94 -10.22 8.75 -1.63
C ARG A 94 -11.39 8.49 -2.58
N ASP A 95 -11.24 8.85 -3.86
CA ASP A 95 -12.25 8.61 -4.90
C ASP A 95 -12.53 7.11 -5.05
N LEU A 96 -11.47 6.32 -5.29
CA LEU A 96 -11.54 4.86 -5.40
C LEU A 96 -12.09 4.23 -4.12
N GLY A 97 -11.60 4.65 -2.95
CA GLY A 97 -12.08 4.14 -1.67
C GLY A 97 -13.51 4.52 -1.33
N SER A 98 -14.16 5.43 -2.07
CA SER A 98 -15.56 5.82 -1.86
C SER A 98 -16.55 5.11 -2.79
N ASP A 99 -16.04 4.42 -3.81
CA ASP A 99 -16.83 3.70 -4.81
C ASP A 99 -16.65 2.19 -4.61
N HIS A 100 -17.72 1.48 -4.26
CA HIS A 100 -17.66 0.05 -3.96
C HIS A 100 -17.49 -0.83 -5.21
N GLU A 101 -17.97 -0.38 -6.37
CA GLU A 101 -17.93 -1.16 -7.60
C GLU A 101 -16.57 -1.05 -8.28
N ARG A 102 -15.92 0.11 -8.15
CA ARG A 102 -14.58 0.35 -8.69
C ARG A 102 -13.46 -0.20 -7.79
N TYR A 103 -13.70 -0.30 -6.49
CA TYR A 103 -12.75 -0.79 -5.50
C TYR A 103 -12.69 -2.32 -5.48
#